data_AF-A0A2G5PD92-F1
#
_entry.id   AF-A0A2G5PD92-F1
#
_cell.length_a   1.000
_cell.length_b   1.000
_cell.length_c   1.000
_cell.angle_alpha   90.00
_cell.angle_beta   90.00
_cell.angle_gamma   90.00
#
_symmetry.space_group_name_H-M   'P 1'
#
loop_
_entity.id
_entity.type
_entity.pdbx_description
1 polymer ?
#
loop_
_entity_poly.entity_id
_entity_poly.type
_entity_poly.pdbx_seq_one_letter_code
_entity_poly.pdbx_strand_id
1 'polypeptide(L)'
;MRHRGGADAPRDGLGYDEQLEESRLAQRQADRWLIAGTLLMGTMIIGFVGLPLFLRGVWLQRRAQQSGLSVRPVMVTVLGYLIILDAGLNTLGWSIDLIANHALLTRVILTAWGNFFDAGYFWHYNELWIGGAAGPGEKGWEVGLILTVFTMRIAAAIGFLQMKRWGHQWMIITCWMGAVIWIGYVFNMTMYADVRYAGVVLPVVGWWLYDIFYITPFLAIPYLHTVNREIFSD
;
A
#
# COMPACT_ATOMS: atom_id res chain seq x y z
N MET A 1 34.74 -31.05 -56.19
CA MET A 1 35.15 -29.77 -55.57
C MET A 1 33.94 -29.07 -54.96
N ARG A 2 34.03 -28.78 -53.66
CA ARG A 2 33.33 -27.76 -52.84
C ARG A 2 31.82 -27.85 -52.55
N HIS A 3 31.57 -28.23 -51.29
CA HIS A 3 30.52 -27.78 -50.38
C HIS A 3 30.08 -26.31 -50.53
N ARG A 4 28.75 -26.08 -50.43
CA ARG A 4 28.06 -25.12 -49.54
C ARG A 4 26.64 -25.69 -49.32
N GLY A 5 26.15 -26.05 -48.14
CA GLY A 5 26.49 -25.59 -46.80
C GLY A 5 25.70 -24.33 -46.49
N GLY A 6 24.52 -24.49 -45.90
CA GLY A 6 23.64 -23.39 -45.49
C GLY A 6 22.24 -23.90 -45.16
N ALA A 7 22.14 -24.80 -44.18
CA ALA A 7 20.87 -25.02 -43.50
C ALA A 7 20.52 -23.70 -42.80
N ASP A 8 19.38 -23.11 -43.15
CA ASP A 8 18.77 -22.01 -42.39
C ASP A 8 18.57 -22.50 -40.96
N ALA A 9 19.42 -22.03 -40.05
CA ALA A 9 19.20 -22.17 -38.63
C ALA A 9 18.00 -21.29 -38.23
N PRO A 10 17.14 -21.72 -37.29
CA PRO A 10 15.91 -21.00 -37.00
C PRO A 10 16.21 -19.60 -36.43
N ARG A 11 15.52 -18.59 -36.99
CA ARG A 11 15.52 -17.18 -36.56
C ARG A 11 14.79 -16.94 -35.23
N ASP A 12 14.56 -17.96 -34.41
CA ASP A 12 13.69 -17.89 -33.23
C ASP A 12 14.29 -17.08 -32.06
N GLY A 13 15.61 -16.94 -31.97
CA GLY A 13 16.27 -16.23 -30.86
C GLY A 13 16.11 -14.70 -30.89
N LEU A 14 16.11 -14.09 -32.08
CA LEU A 14 16.07 -12.63 -32.23
C LEU A 14 14.69 -12.06 -31.89
N GLY A 15 13.60 -12.75 -32.24
CA GLY A 15 12.23 -12.30 -31.93
C GLY A 15 11.82 -12.51 -30.47
N TYR A 16 12.32 -13.57 -29.83
CA TYR A 16 12.03 -13.85 -28.42
C TYR A 16 12.69 -12.83 -27.47
N ASP A 17 13.97 -12.52 -27.70
CA ASP A 17 14.69 -11.54 -26.88
C ASP A 17 14.10 -10.13 -27.05
N GLU A 18 13.69 -9.76 -28.27
CA GLU A 18 13.00 -8.51 -28.57
C GLU A 18 11.64 -8.42 -27.84
N GLN A 19 10.85 -9.50 -27.86
CA GLN A 19 9.57 -9.55 -27.14
C GLN A 19 9.75 -9.46 -25.61
N LEU A 20 10.81 -10.06 -25.06
CA LEU A 20 11.15 -9.95 -23.64
C LEU A 20 11.57 -8.52 -23.27
N GLU A 21 12.35 -7.87 -24.13
CA GLU A 21 12.76 -6.48 -23.93
C GLU A 21 11.56 -5.53 -23.99
N GLU A 22 10.68 -5.69 -24.97
CA GLU A 22 9.45 -4.92 -25.10
C GLU A 22 8.55 -5.10 -23.87
N SER A 23 8.40 -6.34 -23.39
CA SER A 23 7.64 -6.64 -22.16
C SER A 23 8.24 -5.93 -20.93
N ARG A 24 9.56 -5.93 -20.78
CA ARG A 24 10.26 -5.24 -19.68
C ARG A 24 10.10 -3.72 -19.76
N LEU A 25 10.20 -3.13 -20.94
CA LEU A 25 10.04 -1.70 -21.15
C LEU A 25 8.61 -1.26 -20.85
N ALA A 26 7.61 -2.01 -21.32
CA ALA A 26 6.21 -1.75 -21.04
C ALA A 26 5.90 -1.81 -19.53
N GLN A 27 6.41 -2.83 -18.83
CA GLN A 27 6.28 -2.94 -17.38
C GLN A 27 6.92 -1.75 -16.65
N ARG A 28 8.17 -1.39 -17.00
CA ARG A 28 8.87 -0.24 -16.39
C ARG A 28 8.15 1.09 -16.64
N GLN A 29 7.60 1.27 -17.84
CA GLN A 29 6.86 2.47 -18.17
C GLN A 29 5.61 2.58 -17.30
N ALA A 30 4.84 1.49 -17.15
CA ALA A 30 3.68 1.46 -16.25
C ALA A 30 4.09 1.72 -14.78
N ASP A 31 5.14 1.06 -14.30
CA ASP A 31 5.60 1.17 -12.91
C ASP A 31 6.02 2.60 -12.54
N ARG A 32 6.56 3.41 -13.47
CA ARG A 32 6.85 4.84 -13.20
C ARG A 32 5.60 5.63 -12.82
N TRP A 33 4.50 5.41 -13.53
CA TRP A 33 3.22 6.07 -13.23
C TRP A 33 2.59 5.53 -11.96
N LEU A 34 2.66 4.21 -11.74
CA LEU A 34 2.13 3.56 -10.54
C LEU A 34 2.87 4.03 -9.27
N ILE A 35 4.20 4.07 -9.29
CA ILE A 35 5.02 4.55 -8.18
C ILE A 35 4.76 6.03 -7.92
N ALA A 36 4.84 6.87 -8.95
CA ALA A 36 4.60 8.31 -8.79
C ALA A 36 3.19 8.59 -8.26
N GLY A 37 2.17 7.92 -8.80
CA GLY A 37 0.79 8.05 -8.35
C GLY A 37 0.62 7.59 -6.90
N THR A 38 1.21 6.45 -6.52
CA THR A 38 1.14 5.92 -5.15
C THR A 38 1.82 6.84 -4.14
N LEU A 39 3.02 7.32 -4.45
CA LEU A 39 3.75 8.27 -3.60
C LEU A 39 2.95 9.56 -3.41
N LEU A 40 2.35 10.09 -4.49
CA LEU A 40 1.54 11.30 -4.42
C LEU A 40 0.25 11.09 -3.65
N MET A 41 -0.46 9.96 -3.82
CA MET A 41 -1.64 9.60 -3.01
C MET A 41 -1.30 9.53 -1.51
N GLY A 42 -0.07 9.16 -1.16
CA GLY A 42 0.43 9.17 0.22
C GLY A 42 0.62 10.57 0.81
N THR A 43 0.47 11.64 0.03
CA THR A 43 0.63 13.02 0.51
C THR A 43 -0.72 13.66 0.83
N MET A 44 -0.80 14.41 1.93
CA MET A 44 -2.05 15.05 2.35
C MET A 44 -2.54 16.15 1.39
N ILE A 45 -1.65 16.99 0.86
CA ILE A 45 -2.05 18.19 0.10
C ILE A 45 -2.34 17.89 -1.38
N ILE A 46 -1.56 17.00 -2.01
CA ILE A 46 -1.65 16.71 -3.45
C ILE A 46 -2.12 15.27 -3.74
N GLY A 47 -2.65 14.58 -2.73
CA GLY A 47 -3.13 13.20 -2.82
C GLY A 47 -4.11 12.95 -3.96
N PHE A 48 -5.01 13.89 -4.22
CA PHE A 48 -6.00 13.80 -5.29
C PHE A 48 -5.38 13.75 -6.70
N VAL A 49 -4.17 14.30 -6.89
CA VAL A 49 -3.43 14.21 -8.16
C VAL A 49 -2.80 12.84 -8.36
N GLY A 50 -2.50 12.13 -7.26
CA GLY A 50 -1.89 10.81 -7.30
C GLY A 50 -2.78 9.76 -7.97
N LEU A 51 -4.10 9.80 -7.73
CA LEU A 51 -5.02 8.80 -8.27
C LEU A 51 -5.07 8.81 -9.82
N PRO A 52 -5.25 9.95 -10.52
CA PRO A 52 -5.16 10.00 -11.98
C PRO A 52 -3.84 9.44 -12.54
N LEU A 53 -2.71 9.72 -11.88
CA LEU A 53 -1.40 9.22 -12.29
C LEU A 53 -1.31 7.70 -12.12
N PHE A 54 -1.81 7.18 -11.00
CA PHE A 54 -1.90 5.76 -10.74
C PHE A 54 -2.77 5.04 -11.77
N LEU A 55 -3.96 5.57 -12.05
CA LEU A 55 -4.88 5.01 -13.05
C LEU A 55 -4.28 5.00 -14.45
N ARG A 56 -3.48 6.00 -14.81
CA ARG A 56 -2.71 5.99 -16.06
C ARG A 56 -1.71 4.83 -16.12
N GLY A 57 -1.03 4.54 -15.01
CA GLY A 57 -0.15 3.37 -14.89
C GLY A 57 -0.89 2.04 -15.06
N VAL A 58 -2.05 1.89 -14.41
CA VAL A 58 -2.92 0.72 -14.55
C VAL A 58 -3.39 0.57 -16.00
N TRP A 59 -3.78 1.66 -16.65
CA TRP A 59 -4.20 1.65 -18.05
C TRP A 59 -3.08 1.20 -18.99
N LEU A 60 -1.85 1.73 -18.81
CA LEU A 60 -0.68 1.31 -19.58
C LEU A 60 -0.40 -0.19 -19.41
N GLN A 61 -0.49 -0.69 -18.19
CA GLN A 61 -0.26 -2.11 -17.92
C GLN A 61 -1.35 -3.01 -18.52
N ARG A 62 -2.62 -2.61 -18.41
CA ARG A 62 -3.74 -3.33 -19.03
C ARG A 62 -3.58 -3.38 -20.56
N ARG A 63 -3.15 -2.27 -21.17
CA ARG A 63 -2.87 -2.20 -22.61
C ARG A 63 -1.74 -3.15 -23.01
N ALA A 64 -0.64 -3.18 -22.25
CA ALA A 64 0.48 -4.08 -22.49
C ALA A 64 0.06 -5.57 -22.37
N GLN A 65 -0.78 -5.88 -21.38
CA GLN A 65 -1.33 -7.23 -21.22
C GLN A 65 -2.24 -7.62 -22.40
N GLN A 66 -3.06 -6.69 -22.90
CA GLN A 66 -3.93 -6.89 -24.07
C GLN A 66 -3.16 -7.05 -25.38
N SER A 67 -1.94 -6.48 -25.48
CA SER A 67 -1.06 -6.68 -26.63
C SER A 67 -0.22 -7.97 -26.56
N GLY A 68 -0.47 -8.84 -25.58
CA GLY A 68 0.22 -10.12 -25.44
C GLY A 68 1.62 -10.03 -24.85
N LEU A 69 2.00 -8.89 -24.27
CA LEU A 69 3.28 -8.75 -23.58
C LEU A 69 3.25 -9.48 -22.23
N SER A 70 4.39 -10.04 -21.85
CA SER A 70 4.57 -10.76 -20.58
C SER A 70 4.77 -9.77 -19.43
N VAL A 71 3.67 -9.12 -19.03
CA VAL A 71 3.63 -8.15 -17.92
C VAL A 71 2.95 -8.75 -16.70
N ARG A 72 3.19 -8.16 -15.53
CA ARG A 72 2.54 -8.58 -14.28
C ARG A 72 1.02 -8.48 -14.40
N PRO A 73 0.24 -9.43 -13.86
CA PRO A 73 -1.22 -9.33 -13.87
C PRO A 73 -1.73 -8.05 -13.19
N VAL A 74 -2.72 -7.39 -13.79
CA VAL A 74 -3.26 -6.11 -13.28
C VAL A 74 -3.76 -6.23 -11.83
N MET A 75 -4.39 -7.35 -11.45
CA MET A 75 -4.85 -7.56 -10.06
C MET A 75 -3.70 -7.59 -9.05
N VAL A 76 -2.59 -8.24 -9.39
CA VAL A 76 -1.38 -8.26 -8.54
C VAL A 76 -0.85 -6.83 -8.39
N THR A 77 -0.80 -6.05 -9.48
CA THR A 77 -0.40 -4.64 -9.42
C THR A 77 -1.30 -3.84 -8.49
N VAL A 78 -2.60 -3.84 -8.73
CA VAL A 78 -3.53 -2.98 -7.99
C VAL A 78 -3.51 -3.31 -6.50
N LEU A 79 -3.55 -4.60 -6.14
CA LEU A 79 -3.49 -5.01 -4.74
C LEU A 79 -2.15 -4.68 -4.08
N GLY A 80 -1.03 -4.94 -4.77
CA GLY A 80 0.29 -4.65 -4.23
C GLY A 80 0.50 -3.17 -3.95
N TYR A 81 0.13 -2.29 -4.89
CA TYR A 81 0.25 -0.85 -4.68
C TYR A 81 -0.77 -0.28 -3.69
N LEU A 82 -2.02 -0.78 -3.66
CA LEU A 82 -2.98 -0.38 -2.62
C LEU A 82 -2.49 -0.74 -1.23
N ILE A 83 -1.88 -1.91 -1.06
CA ILE A 83 -1.32 -2.34 0.23
C ILE A 83 -0.08 -1.52 0.61
N ILE A 84 0.78 -1.16 -0.36
CA ILE A 84 1.89 -0.23 -0.11
C ILE A 84 1.37 1.14 0.33
N LEU A 85 0.32 1.65 -0.33
CA LEU A 85 -0.29 2.93 0.02
C LEU A 85 -0.82 2.91 1.46
N ASP A 86 -1.65 1.91 1.77
CA ASP A 86 -2.26 1.73 3.10
C ASP A 86 -1.21 1.59 4.21
N ALA A 87 -0.26 0.67 4.04
CA ALA A 87 0.81 0.46 5.01
C ALA A 87 1.75 1.68 5.11
N GLY A 88 2.01 2.37 4.00
CA GLY A 88 2.82 3.58 3.94
C GLY A 88 2.18 4.75 4.68
N LEU A 89 0.89 5.00 4.47
CA LEU A 89 0.12 6.04 5.17
C LEU A 89 0.15 5.81 6.68
N ASN A 90 -0.07 4.58 7.11
CA ASN A 90 0.00 4.18 8.51
C ASN A 90 1.40 4.35 9.11
N THR A 91 2.43 3.85 8.41
CA THR A 91 3.82 3.97 8.86
C THR A 91 4.19 5.44 9.02
N LEU A 92 3.87 6.30 8.04
CA LEU A 92 4.20 7.71 8.08
C LEU A 92 3.39 8.48 9.12
N GLY A 93 2.07 8.28 9.14
CA GLY A 93 1.18 8.98 10.08
C GLY A 93 1.57 8.70 11.52
N TRP A 94 1.76 7.43 11.86
CA TRP A 94 2.15 7.04 13.21
C TRP A 94 3.62 7.37 13.50
N SER A 95 4.53 7.28 12.52
CA SER A 95 5.91 7.77 12.76
C SER A 95 5.93 9.26 13.10
N ILE A 96 5.11 10.08 12.43
CA ILE A 96 5.02 11.51 12.74
C ILE A 96 4.49 11.75 14.16
N ASP A 97 3.52 10.95 14.63
CA ASP A 97 3.07 11.00 16.02
C ASP A 97 4.18 10.59 17.01
N LEU A 98 4.90 9.51 16.72
CA LEU A 98 5.95 9.00 17.61
C LEU A 98 7.15 9.95 17.75
N ILE A 99 7.68 10.48 16.65
CA ILE A 99 8.95 11.23 16.66
C ILE A 99 8.82 12.72 16.35
N ALA A 100 7.69 13.16 15.78
CA ALA A 100 7.49 14.54 15.32
C ALA A 100 6.19 15.17 15.87
N ASN A 101 5.64 14.67 16.99
CA ASN A 101 4.43 15.19 17.63
C ASN A 101 4.48 16.69 17.98
N HIS A 102 5.67 17.28 18.11
CA HIS A 102 5.86 18.70 18.40
C HIS A 102 6.17 19.55 17.16
N ALA A 103 6.34 18.95 15.98
CA ALA A 103 6.58 19.69 14.76
C ALA A 103 5.37 20.58 14.40
N LEU A 104 5.65 21.74 13.80
CA LEU A 104 4.60 22.67 13.36
C LEU A 104 3.65 22.02 12.35
N LEU A 105 4.19 21.14 11.49
CA LEU A 105 3.41 20.33 10.55
C LEU A 105 2.35 19.51 11.28
N THR A 106 2.75 18.77 12.32
CA THR A 106 1.87 17.92 13.14
C THR A 106 0.82 18.77 13.86
N ARG A 107 1.25 19.83 14.55
CA ARG A 107 0.36 20.67 15.36
C ARG A 107 -0.70 21.41 14.54
N VAL A 108 -0.39 21.78 13.30
CA VAL A 108 -1.32 22.50 12.43
C VAL A 108 -2.13 21.53 11.58
N ILE A 109 -1.47 20.65 10.84
CA ILE A 109 -2.15 19.81 9.83
C ILE A 109 -2.82 18.60 10.49
N LEU A 110 -2.14 17.86 11.37
CA LEU A 110 -2.75 16.68 11.99
C LEU A 110 -3.85 17.07 12.96
N THR A 111 -3.70 18.17 13.70
CA THR A 111 -4.78 18.67 14.58
C THR A 111 -5.98 19.19 13.79
N ALA A 112 -5.76 19.91 12.67
CA ALA A 112 -6.86 20.34 11.81
C ALA A 112 -7.58 19.14 11.18
N TRP A 113 -6.83 18.13 10.75
CA TRP A 113 -7.37 16.87 10.26
C TRP A 113 -8.18 16.15 11.34
N GLY A 114 -7.61 15.99 12.54
CA GLY A 114 -8.26 15.35 13.67
C GLY A 114 -9.58 16.04 14.03
N ASN A 115 -9.57 17.36 14.18
CA ASN A 115 -10.78 18.15 14.46
C ASN A 115 -11.89 17.95 13.42
N PHE A 116 -11.54 17.66 12.16
CA PHE A 116 -12.52 17.43 11.10
C PHE A 116 -13.03 15.99 11.04
N PHE A 117 -12.13 15.01 11.12
CA PHE A 117 -12.42 13.62 10.75
C PHE A 117 -12.10 12.58 11.84
N ASP A 118 -10.99 12.74 12.57
CA ASP A 118 -10.45 11.69 13.44
C ASP A 118 -9.70 12.27 14.66
N ALA A 119 -10.43 12.95 15.56
CA ALA A 119 -9.83 13.51 16.78
C ALA A 119 -9.60 12.45 17.87
N GLY A 120 -9.93 11.18 17.61
CA GLY A 120 -9.87 10.14 18.62
C GLY A 120 -8.48 9.98 19.23
N TYR A 121 -7.42 10.18 18.44
CA TYR A 121 -6.03 10.13 18.87
C TYR A 121 -5.56 11.38 19.64
N PHE A 122 -6.32 12.47 19.64
CA PHE A 122 -5.96 13.68 20.39
C PHE A 122 -6.38 13.63 21.87
N TRP A 123 -7.14 12.62 22.26
CA TRP A 123 -7.43 12.36 23.66
C TRP A 123 -6.16 11.91 24.40
N HIS A 124 -5.82 12.59 25.49
CA HIS A 124 -4.55 12.45 26.22
C HIS A 124 -3.27 12.79 25.42
N TYR A 125 -3.36 13.53 24.32
CA TYR A 125 -2.21 13.82 23.46
C TYR A 125 -1.06 14.56 24.18
N ASN A 126 0.17 14.08 24.00
CA ASN A 126 1.40 14.56 24.65
C ASN A 126 1.43 14.44 26.18
N GLU A 127 0.59 13.61 26.81
CA GLU A 127 0.65 13.41 28.26
C GLU A 127 1.76 12.45 28.71
N LEU A 128 2.21 11.55 27.83
CA LEU A 128 3.36 10.69 28.08
C LEU A 128 4.69 11.42 27.79
N TRP A 129 5.76 10.99 28.44
CA TRP A 129 7.11 11.56 28.26
C TRP A 129 7.63 11.49 26.82
N ILE A 130 7.17 10.52 26.02
CA ILE A 130 7.54 10.34 24.60
C ILE A 130 6.71 11.21 23.66
N GLY A 131 5.64 11.84 24.15
CA GLY A 131 4.71 12.64 23.36
C GLY A 131 3.77 11.82 22.46
N GLY A 132 2.97 12.51 21.66
CA GLY A 132 2.00 11.96 20.71
C GLY A 132 0.73 11.41 21.37
N ALA A 133 -0.01 10.57 20.66
CA ALA A 133 -1.22 9.91 21.14
C ALA A 133 -0.95 9.06 22.39
N ALA A 134 -1.73 9.24 23.46
CA ALA A 134 -1.50 8.56 24.72
C ALA A 134 -2.77 8.04 25.38
N GLY A 135 -3.86 7.89 24.61
CA GLY A 135 -5.01 7.15 25.07
C GLY A 135 -4.64 5.70 25.43
N PRO A 136 -5.50 5.01 26.21
CA PRO A 136 -5.20 3.67 26.70
C PRO A 136 -4.77 2.70 25.60
N GLY A 137 -3.52 2.20 25.71
CA GLY A 137 -2.93 1.23 24.77
C GLY A 137 -2.43 1.81 23.44
N GLU A 138 -2.72 3.07 23.10
CA GLU A 138 -2.41 3.65 21.79
C GLU A 138 -0.92 3.69 21.50
N LYS A 139 -0.12 4.29 22.40
CA LYS A 139 1.33 4.43 22.19
C LYS A 139 2.03 3.07 22.06
N GLY A 140 1.62 2.08 22.86
CA GLY A 140 2.17 0.72 22.77
C GLY A 140 1.80 0.03 21.46
N TRP A 141 0.55 0.20 21.02
CA TRP A 141 0.05 -0.31 19.74
C TRP A 141 0.78 0.33 18.57
N GLU A 142 0.93 1.65 18.61
CA GLU A 142 1.61 2.46 17.61
C GLU A 142 3.06 1.99 17.39
N VAL A 143 3.86 1.96 18.46
CA VAL A 143 5.27 1.51 18.40
C VAL A 143 5.37 0.07 17.91
N GLY A 144 4.51 -0.82 18.42
CA GLY A 144 4.50 -2.22 18.04
C GLY A 144 4.24 -2.42 16.56
N LEU A 145 3.22 -1.76 16.00
CA LEU A 145 2.76 -2.00 14.63
C LEU A 145 3.61 -1.31 13.55
N ILE A 146 4.19 -0.13 13.83
CA ILE A 146 5.17 0.49 12.92
C ILE A 146 6.34 -0.48 12.69
N LEU A 147 6.92 -0.99 13.78
CA LEU A 147 8.14 -1.80 13.73
C LEU A 147 7.88 -3.21 13.20
N THR A 148 6.68 -3.74 13.40
CA THR A 148 6.35 -5.10 12.98
C THR A 148 5.50 -5.09 11.72
N VAL A 149 4.22 -4.71 11.81
CA VAL A 149 3.25 -5.08 10.78
C VAL A 149 3.34 -4.22 9.52
N PHE A 150 3.40 -2.90 9.64
CA PHE A 150 3.33 -2.04 8.44
C PHE A 150 4.59 -2.15 7.58
N THR A 151 5.77 -2.18 8.19
CA THR A 151 7.04 -2.37 7.47
C THR A 151 7.14 -3.75 6.81
N MET A 152 6.75 -4.83 7.53
CA MET A 152 6.65 -6.17 6.93
C MET A 152 5.67 -6.20 5.76
N ARG A 153 4.53 -5.52 5.88
CA ARG A 153 3.49 -5.46 4.85
C ARG A 153 3.96 -4.75 3.59
N ILE A 154 4.71 -3.65 3.73
CA ILE A 154 5.37 -2.99 2.59
C ILE A 154 6.37 -3.94 1.91
N ALA A 155 7.23 -4.60 2.69
CA ALA A 155 8.22 -5.54 2.15
C ALA A 155 7.56 -6.72 1.43
N ALA A 156 6.50 -7.28 2.00
CA ALA A 156 5.70 -8.35 1.41
C ALA A 156 5.06 -7.90 0.08
N ALA A 157 4.49 -6.69 0.04
CA ALA A 157 3.87 -6.13 -1.16
C ALA A 157 4.90 -5.87 -2.27
N ILE A 158 6.11 -5.42 -1.93
CA ILE A 158 7.21 -5.29 -2.90
C ILE A 158 7.58 -6.66 -3.47
N GLY A 159 7.76 -7.69 -2.63
CA GLY A 159 8.04 -9.05 -3.08
C GLY A 159 6.92 -9.61 -3.97
N PHE A 160 5.66 -9.33 -3.61
CA PHE A 160 4.48 -9.72 -4.38
C PHE A 160 4.42 -9.02 -5.75
N LEU A 161 4.72 -7.72 -5.80
CA LEU A 161 4.85 -6.97 -7.06
C LEU A 161 6.03 -7.46 -7.92
N GLN A 162 7.06 -8.03 -7.32
CA GLN A 162 8.17 -8.68 -8.02
C GLN A 162 7.84 -10.12 -8.46
N MET A 163 6.59 -10.56 -8.29
CA MET A 163 6.15 -11.93 -8.60
C MET A 163 6.98 -13.00 -7.87
N LYS A 164 7.37 -12.72 -6.61
CA LYS A 164 8.07 -13.66 -5.74
C LYS A 164 7.12 -14.44 -4.84
N ARG A 165 7.38 -15.74 -4.70
CA ARG A 165 6.55 -16.67 -3.92
C ARG A 165 6.58 -16.32 -2.43
N TRP A 166 7.75 -15.96 -1.91
CA TRP A 166 7.86 -15.46 -0.53
C TRP A 166 7.01 -14.19 -0.34
N GLY A 167 6.95 -13.31 -1.34
CA GLY A 167 6.14 -12.11 -1.31
C GLY A 167 4.65 -12.42 -1.18
N HIS A 168 4.14 -13.36 -1.99
CA HIS A 168 2.76 -13.85 -1.89
C HIS A 168 2.44 -14.45 -0.51
N GLN A 169 3.32 -15.30 0.02
CA GLN A 169 3.13 -15.93 1.34
C GLN A 169 3.09 -14.90 2.46
N TRP A 170 4.05 -13.97 2.49
CA TRP A 170 4.09 -12.90 3.47
C TRP A 170 2.95 -11.91 3.30
N MET A 171 2.43 -11.72 2.09
CA MET A 171 1.22 -10.92 1.86
C MET A 171 0.01 -11.55 2.53
N ILE A 172 -0.16 -12.88 2.49
CA ILE A 172 -1.24 -13.57 3.22
C ILE A 172 -1.11 -13.30 4.72
N ILE A 173 0.08 -13.52 5.29
CA ILE A 173 0.33 -13.34 6.72
C ILE A 173 0.05 -11.89 7.13
N THR A 174 0.66 -10.92 6.46
CA THR A 174 0.53 -9.50 6.78
C THR A 174 -0.89 -8.98 6.52
N CYS A 175 -1.63 -9.53 5.56
CA CYS A 175 -3.05 -9.24 5.38
C CYS A 175 -3.87 -9.69 6.59
N TRP A 176 -3.69 -10.92 7.09
CA TRP A 176 -4.35 -11.39 8.31
C TRP A 176 -3.97 -10.57 9.54
N MET A 177 -2.69 -10.21 9.69
CA MET A 177 -2.27 -9.28 10.74
C MET A 177 -2.99 -7.94 10.61
N GLY A 178 -3.15 -7.42 9.38
CA GLY A 178 -3.92 -6.19 9.15
C GLY A 178 -5.39 -6.31 9.52
N ALA A 179 -6.03 -7.48 9.32
CA ALA A 179 -7.40 -7.70 9.78
C ALA A 179 -7.47 -7.65 11.32
N VAL A 180 -6.51 -8.23 12.03
CA VAL A 180 -6.40 -8.15 13.49
C VAL A 180 -6.19 -6.70 13.95
N ILE A 181 -5.30 -5.96 13.28
CA ILE A 181 -5.07 -4.54 13.56
C ILE A 181 -6.33 -3.73 13.38
N TRP A 182 -7.03 -3.94 12.25
CA TRP A 182 -8.26 -3.21 11.95
C TRP A 182 -9.31 -3.44 13.04
N ILE A 183 -9.50 -4.69 13.48
CA ILE A 183 -10.40 -5.00 14.61
C ILE A 183 -9.93 -4.27 15.88
N GLY A 184 -8.65 -4.37 16.23
CA GLY A 184 -8.10 -3.73 17.43
C GLY A 184 -8.23 -2.21 17.40
N TYR A 185 -8.01 -1.60 16.24
CA TYR A 185 -8.19 -0.16 16.00
C TYR A 185 -9.65 0.25 16.16
N VAL A 186 -10.59 -0.46 15.54
CA VAL A 186 -12.03 -0.20 15.67
C VAL A 186 -12.47 -0.28 17.13
N PHE A 187 -12.03 -1.30 17.88
CA PHE A 187 -12.31 -1.37 19.31
C PHE A 187 -11.68 -0.20 20.09
N ASN A 188 -10.43 0.16 19.81
CA ASN A 188 -9.74 1.25 20.50
C ASN A 188 -10.45 2.60 20.28
N MET A 189 -10.91 2.86 19.06
CA MET A 189 -11.62 4.09 18.69
C MET A 189 -13.06 4.14 19.19
N THR A 190 -13.75 2.99 19.24
CA THR A 190 -15.14 2.93 19.72
C THR A 190 -15.24 2.93 21.25
N MET A 191 -14.20 2.45 21.95
CA MET A 191 -14.09 2.61 23.39
C MET A 191 -13.91 4.09 23.74
N TYR A 192 -14.83 4.64 24.53
CA TYR A 192 -14.89 6.06 24.88
C TYR A 192 -15.15 7.00 23.67
N ALA A 193 -15.88 6.51 22.66
CA ALA A 193 -16.24 7.30 21.47
C ALA A 193 -16.94 8.62 21.81
N ASP A 194 -17.71 8.66 22.90
CA ASP A 194 -18.39 9.85 23.42
C ASP A 194 -17.42 10.97 23.78
N VAL A 195 -16.25 10.62 24.36
CA VAL A 195 -15.20 11.58 24.70
C VAL A 195 -14.30 11.85 23.51
N ARG A 196 -13.91 10.80 22.77
CA ARG A 196 -12.96 10.85 21.64
C ARG A 196 -13.44 11.68 20.46
N TYR A 197 -14.74 11.62 20.15
CA TYR A 197 -15.33 12.35 19.03
C TYR A 197 -16.10 13.61 19.46
N ALA A 198 -15.98 14.01 20.73
CA ALA A 198 -16.58 15.24 21.22
C ALA A 198 -15.96 16.46 20.49
N GLY A 199 -16.80 17.26 19.84
CA GLY A 199 -16.35 18.47 19.14
C GLY A 199 -15.73 18.24 17.75
N VAL A 200 -15.77 17.01 17.22
CA VAL A 200 -15.38 16.72 15.83
C VAL A 200 -16.48 17.19 14.87
N VAL A 201 -16.08 17.83 13.76
CA VAL A 201 -17.01 18.42 12.78
C VAL A 201 -17.83 17.34 12.07
N LEU A 202 -17.17 16.27 11.62
CA LEU A 202 -17.79 15.12 10.96
C LEU A 202 -17.42 13.85 11.74
N PRO A 203 -18.09 13.54 12.87
CA PRO A 203 -17.66 12.49 13.80
C PRO A 203 -17.73 11.09 13.17
N VAL A 204 -18.81 10.33 13.37
CA VAL A 204 -18.87 8.94 12.89
C VAL A 204 -18.73 8.86 11.36
N VAL A 205 -19.31 9.81 10.62
CA VAL A 205 -19.26 9.80 9.15
C VAL A 205 -17.84 10.10 8.64
N GLY A 206 -17.15 11.08 9.22
CA GLY A 206 -15.78 11.42 8.79
C GLY A 206 -14.78 10.32 9.13
N TRP A 207 -14.93 9.71 10.32
CA TRP A 207 -14.14 8.57 10.74
C TRP A 207 -14.30 7.39 9.77
N TRP A 208 -15.53 6.99 9.43
CA TRP A 208 -15.76 5.91 8.45
C TRP A 208 -15.27 6.23 7.04
N LEU A 209 -15.39 7.49 6.59
CA LEU A 209 -14.88 7.91 5.28
C LEU A 209 -13.36 7.76 5.18
N TYR A 210 -12.65 7.96 6.28
CA TYR A 210 -11.22 7.75 6.37
C TYR A 210 -10.87 6.26 6.55
N ASP A 211 -11.59 5.55 7.41
CA ASP A 211 -11.31 4.17 7.76
C ASP A 211 -11.53 3.16 6.64
N ILE A 212 -12.33 3.52 5.62
CA ILE A 212 -12.50 2.71 4.41
C ILE A 212 -11.14 2.33 3.80
N PHE A 213 -10.09 3.13 3.95
CA PHE A 213 -8.78 2.79 3.40
C PHE A 213 -8.08 1.63 4.13
N TYR A 214 -8.47 1.30 5.37
CA TYR A 214 -7.96 0.13 6.09
C TYR A 214 -8.59 -1.20 5.65
N ILE A 215 -9.52 -1.19 4.71
CA ILE A 215 -10.18 -2.43 4.27
C ILE A 215 -9.32 -3.28 3.32
N THR A 216 -8.08 -2.86 3.02
CA THR A 216 -7.20 -3.60 2.09
C THR A 216 -7.01 -5.08 2.45
N PRO A 217 -6.94 -5.52 3.73
CA PRO A 217 -6.96 -6.94 4.08
C PRO A 217 -8.18 -7.67 3.52
N PHE A 218 -9.37 -7.11 3.65
CA PHE A 218 -10.63 -7.74 3.22
C PHE A 218 -10.73 -7.85 1.70
N LEU A 219 -10.11 -6.92 0.97
CA LEU A 219 -10.01 -6.99 -0.49
C LEU A 219 -8.95 -8.01 -0.95
N ALA A 220 -7.80 -8.04 -0.26
CA ALA A 220 -6.66 -8.84 -0.69
C ALA A 220 -6.76 -10.32 -0.28
N ILE A 221 -7.27 -10.64 0.92
CA ILE A 221 -7.37 -12.01 1.43
C ILE A 221 -8.07 -12.94 0.43
N PRO A 222 -9.27 -12.63 -0.11
CA PRO A 222 -9.94 -13.51 -1.06
C PRO A 222 -9.11 -13.77 -2.32
N TYR A 223 -8.48 -12.72 -2.86
CA TYR A 223 -7.61 -12.86 -4.04
C TYR A 223 -6.38 -13.71 -3.75
N LEU A 224 -5.70 -13.47 -2.63
CA LEU A 224 -4.47 -14.16 -2.27
C LEU A 224 -4.68 -15.65 -2.03
N HIS A 225 -5.87 -16.08 -1.60
CA HIS A 225 -6.21 -17.48 -1.40
C HIS A 225 -6.74 -18.18 -2.66
N THR A 226 -7.11 -17.42 -3.70
CA THR A 226 -7.62 -17.98 -4.97
C THR A 226 -6.54 -18.04 -6.05
N VAL A 227 -5.51 -17.19 -5.97
CA VAL A 227 -4.43 -17.18 -6.95
C VAL A 227 -3.54 -18.41 -6.82
N ASN A 228 -3.22 -19.07 -7.95
CA ASN A 228 -2.28 -20.19 -7.94
C ASN A 228 -0.87 -19.68 -7.59
N ARG A 229 -0.29 -20.18 -6.50
CA ARG A 229 1.06 -19.84 -6.03
C ARG A 229 2.18 -20.17 -7.04
N GLU A 230 1.93 -21.05 -8.00
CA GLU A 230 2.93 -21.51 -8.98
C GLU A 230 3.23 -20.45 -10.04
N ILE A 231 2.38 -19.43 -10.20
CA ILE A 231 2.68 -18.30 -11.08
C ILE A 231 3.78 -17.40 -10.52
N PHE A 232 4.13 -17.57 -9.24
CA PHE A 232 5.19 -16.82 -8.56
C PHE A 232 6.50 -17.60 -8.62
N SER A 233 7.57 -16.89 -8.99
CA SER A 233 8.93 -17.41 -8.98
C SER A 233 9.47 -17.52 -7.55
N ASP A 234 10.36 -18.48 -7.32
CA ASP A 234 11.09 -18.58 -6.05
C ASP A 234 12.07 -17.40 -5.86
#